data_AF-A0A519MHY2-F1
#
_entry.id   AF-A0A519MHY2-F1
#
_cell.length_a   1.000
_cell.length_b   1.000
_cell.length_c   1.000
_cell.angle_alpha   90.00
_cell.angle_beta   90.00
_cell.angle_gamma   90.00
#
_symmetry.space_group_name_H-M   'P 1'
#
loop_
_entity.id
_entity.type
_entity.pdbx_description
1 polymer ?
#
loop_
_entity_poly.entity_id
_entity_poly.type
_entity_poly.pdbx_seq_one_letter_code
_entity_poly.pdbx_strand_id
1 'polypeptide(L)'
;MKKLILFLTMSLMVMPVRADEGMWFLMFIERLNQRDMQKMGLQLTAEEIYSINNHSLKDAIIQFNGGCTAEMVSKDGLVLTNHHCGYDA
;
A
#
# COMPACT_ATOMS: atom_id res chain seq x y z
N MET A 1 -22.65 33.05 -26.89
CA MET A 1 -22.57 32.63 -25.47
C MET A 1 -22.59 31.12 -25.29
N LYS A 2 -23.59 30.38 -25.77
CA LYS A 2 -23.65 28.90 -25.63
C LYS A 2 -22.40 28.13 -26.12
N LYS A 3 -21.84 28.52 -27.28
CA LYS A 3 -20.59 27.94 -27.81
C LYS A 3 -19.37 28.20 -26.93
N LEU A 4 -19.31 29.36 -26.28
CA LEU A 4 -18.20 29.75 -25.38
C LEU A 4 -18.27 28.95 -24.07
N ILE A 5 -19.47 28.79 -23.52
CA ILE A 5 -19.71 27.95 -22.35
C ILE A 5 -19.31 26.49 -22.63
N LEU A 6 -19.70 25.96 -23.79
CA LEU A 6 -19.34 24.60 -24.20
C LEU A 6 -17.82 24.40 -24.34
N PHE A 7 -17.13 25.39 -24.92
CA PHE A 7 -15.67 25.35 -25.05
C PHE A 7 -14.98 25.39 -23.69
N LEU A 8 -15.49 26.20 -22.76
CA LEU A 8 -14.95 26.31 -21.41
C LEU A 8 -15.15 25.02 -20.61
N THR A 9 -16.33 24.41 -20.65
CA THR A 9 -16.58 23.13 -19.96
C THR A 9 -15.73 21.99 -20.53
N MET A 10 -15.53 21.95 -21.85
CA MET A 10 -14.66 20.96 -22.48
C MET A 10 -13.19 21.15 -22.05
N SER A 11 -12.74 22.40 -21.94
CA SER A 11 -11.37 22.72 -21.47
C SER A 11 -11.14 22.35 -20.01
N LEU A 12 -12.17 22.35 -19.17
CA LEU A 12 -12.06 21.93 -17.77
C LEU A 12 -11.95 20.40 -17.61
N MET A 13 -12.48 19.61 -18.55
CA MET A 13 -12.40 18.14 -18.51
C MET A 13 -11.01 17.57 -18.82
N VAL A 14 -10.11 18.36 -19.42
CA VAL A 14 -8.74 17.92 -19.77
C VAL A 14 -7.70 18.25 -18.71
N MET A 15 -8.12 18.77 -17.56
CA MET A 15 -7.21 19.04 -16.43
C MET A 15 -6.77 17.72 -15.80
N PRO A 16 -5.46 17.42 -15.72
CA PRO A 16 -4.99 16.21 -15.08
C PRO A 16 -5.27 16.27 -13.58
N VAL A 17 -5.99 15.28 -13.07
CA VAL A 17 -6.17 15.06 -11.62
C VAL A 17 -5.15 14.01 -11.18
N ARG A 18 -4.46 14.26 -10.07
CA ARG A 18 -3.50 13.32 -9.47
C ARG A 18 -4.06 12.78 -8.16
N ALA A 19 -3.91 11.48 -7.95
CA ALA A 19 -4.15 10.83 -6.67
C ALA A 19 -2.82 10.23 -6.20
N ASP A 20 -2.40 10.59 -4.99
CA ASP A 20 -1.18 10.07 -4.36
C ASP A 20 -1.46 8.84 -3.48
N GLU A 21 -2.70 8.68 -3.00
CA GLU A 21 -3.12 7.59 -2.11
C GLU A 21 -3.49 6.30 -2.86
N GLY A 22 -3.31 5.15 -2.19
CA GLY A 22 -3.75 3.85 -2.71
C GLY A 22 -3.30 2.65 -1.88
N MET A 23 -4.00 1.52 -2.05
CA MET A 23 -3.55 0.20 -1.61
C MET A 23 -2.89 -0.50 -2.79
N TRP A 24 -1.60 -0.78 -2.68
CA TRP A 24 -0.78 -1.23 -3.80
C TRP A 24 -0.53 -2.73 -3.75
N PHE A 25 -0.58 -3.38 -4.91
CA PHE A 25 -0.15 -4.77 -5.03
C PHE A 25 1.37 -4.85 -4.86
N LEU A 26 1.83 -5.64 -3.87
CA LEU A 26 3.24 -5.76 -3.50
C LEU A 26 4.15 -6.18 -4.67
N MET A 27 3.65 -7.02 -5.58
CA MET A 27 4.37 -7.44 -6.79
C MET A 27 4.74 -6.28 -7.74
N PHE A 28 4.16 -5.10 -7.57
CA PHE A 28 4.46 -3.91 -8.37
C PHE A 28 5.11 -2.78 -7.56
N ILE A 29 5.51 -3.03 -6.31
CA ILE A 29 6.00 -1.99 -5.40
C ILE A 29 7.26 -1.30 -5.92
N GLU A 30 8.16 -2.06 -6.56
CA GLU A 30 9.36 -1.53 -7.21
C GLU A 30 9.01 -0.51 -8.30
N ARG A 31 8.08 -0.89 -9.19
CA ARG A 31 7.69 -0.10 -10.35
C ARG A 31 6.86 1.12 -9.98
N LEU A 32 5.94 0.98 -9.02
CA LEU A 32 4.90 1.98 -8.76
C LEU A 32 5.20 2.89 -7.58
N ASN A 33 5.94 2.42 -6.56
CA ASN A 33 6.00 3.10 -5.26
C ASN A 33 7.42 3.37 -4.75
N GLN A 34 8.39 2.52 -5.07
CA GLN A 34 9.73 2.55 -4.45
C GLN A 34 10.38 3.93 -4.50
N ARG A 35 10.31 4.61 -5.65
CA ARG A 35 10.88 5.95 -5.81
C ARG A 35 10.28 6.96 -4.83
N ASP A 36 8.96 6.96 -4.67
CA ASP A 36 8.30 7.92 -3.80
C ASP A 36 8.44 7.54 -2.33
N MET A 37 8.40 6.24 -2.00
CA MET A 37 8.72 5.76 -0.66
C MET A 37 10.14 6.13 -0.22
N GLN A 38 11.14 6.00 -1.10
CA GLN A 38 12.52 6.42 -0.82
C GLN A 38 12.65 7.94 -0.64
N LYS A 39 11.93 8.74 -1.44
CA LYS A 39 11.87 10.20 -1.21
C LYS A 39 11.25 10.54 0.15
N MET A 40 10.33 9.72 0.65
CA MET A 40 9.74 9.84 1.99
C MET A 40 10.62 9.28 3.11
N GLY A 41 11.81 8.74 2.79
CA GLY A 41 12.79 8.28 3.77
C GLY A 41 12.84 6.76 3.99
N LEU A 42 12.11 5.97 3.19
CA LEU A 42 12.21 4.51 3.26
C LEU A 42 13.63 4.06 2.86
N GLN A 43 14.26 3.27 3.74
CA GLN A 43 15.61 2.74 3.51
C GLN A 43 15.62 1.31 2.96
N LEU A 44 14.49 0.61 3.04
CA LEU A 44 14.32 -0.74 2.52
C LEU A 44 14.24 -0.75 1.00
N THR A 45 14.81 -1.79 0.41
CA THR A 45 14.61 -2.14 -1.00
C THR A 45 13.22 -2.75 -1.22
N ALA A 46 12.75 -2.74 -2.47
CA ALA A 46 11.49 -3.37 -2.83
C ALA A 46 11.49 -4.88 -2.52
N GLU A 47 12.64 -5.55 -2.69
CA GLU A 47 12.78 -6.99 -2.45
C GLU A 47 12.74 -7.34 -0.95
N GLU A 48 13.30 -6.49 -0.08
CA GLU A 48 13.19 -6.65 1.38
C GLU A 48 11.74 -6.50 1.87
N ILE A 49 10.89 -5.79 1.12
CA ILE A 49 9.46 -5.69 1.41
C ILE A 49 8.73 -6.92 0.86
N TYR A 50 8.91 -7.23 -0.43
CA TYR A 50 8.27 -8.33 -1.11
C TYR A 50 9.24 -9.04 -2.07
N SER A 51 9.51 -10.31 -1.80
CA SER A 51 10.15 -11.23 -2.73
C SER A 51 9.31 -12.50 -2.89
N ILE A 52 9.36 -13.08 -4.09
CA ILE A 52 8.79 -14.41 -4.35
C ILE A 52 9.80 -15.50 -3.99
N ASN A 53 11.09 -15.19 -4.12
CA ASN A 53 12.17 -16.20 -4.07
C ASN A 53 12.95 -16.17 -2.76
N ASN A 54 12.94 -15.05 -2.06
CA ASN A 54 13.71 -14.83 -0.84
C ASN A 54 12.78 -14.46 0.32
N HIS A 55 13.29 -14.55 1.54
CA HIS A 55 12.59 -14.03 2.70
C HIS A 55 12.45 -12.51 2.62
N SER A 56 11.27 -12.00 2.97
CA SER A 56 10.99 -10.56 3.00
C SER A 56 9.98 -10.21 4.10
N LEU A 57 9.70 -8.91 4.31
CA LEU A 57 8.73 -8.46 5.32
C LEU A 57 7.36 -9.10 5.19
N LYS A 58 6.91 -9.39 3.96
CA LYS A 58 5.68 -10.16 3.67
C LYS A 58 5.54 -11.40 4.54
N ASP A 59 6.63 -12.11 4.84
CA ASP A 59 6.57 -13.40 5.54
C ASP A 59 6.20 -13.23 7.02
N ALA A 60 6.39 -12.04 7.59
CA ALA A 60 6.03 -11.72 8.96
C ALA A 60 4.61 -11.13 9.09
N ILE A 61 3.94 -10.75 8.00
CA ILE A 61 2.60 -10.16 8.02
C ILE A 61 1.57 -11.23 7.67
N ILE A 62 0.59 -11.43 8.56
CA ILE A 62 -0.39 -12.50 8.43
C ILE A 62 -1.82 -11.99 8.49
N GLN A 63 -2.71 -12.69 7.79
CA GLN A 63 -4.15 -12.53 7.97
C GLN A 63 -4.55 -13.13 9.31
N PHE A 64 -5.22 -12.34 10.15
CA PHE A 64 -5.65 -12.74 11.48
C PHE A 64 -7.18 -12.88 11.51
N ASN A 65 -7.65 -14.09 11.87
CA ASN A 65 -9.07 -14.40 12.06
C ASN A 65 -9.99 -13.95 10.90
N GLY A 66 -9.50 -14.00 9.65
CA GLY A 66 -10.26 -13.69 8.44
C GLY A 66 -10.62 -12.21 8.19
N GLY A 67 -10.43 -11.31 9.17
CA GLY A 67 -10.84 -9.91 9.08
C GLY A 67 -9.82 -8.89 9.60
N CYS A 68 -8.76 -9.33 10.26
CA CYS A 68 -7.71 -8.48 10.81
C CYS A 68 -6.35 -8.77 10.17
N THR A 69 -5.38 -7.90 10.47
CA THR A 69 -3.96 -8.11 10.19
C THR A 69 -3.23 -8.33 11.51
N ALA A 70 -2.15 -9.11 11.46
CA ALA A 70 -1.24 -9.29 12.57
C ALA A 70 0.20 -9.45 12.07
N GLU A 71 1.16 -9.34 12.97
CA GLU A 71 2.57 -9.44 12.67
C GLU A 71 3.32 -10.39 13.62
N MET A 72 4.22 -11.19 13.06
CA MET A 72 5.11 -12.05 13.83
C MET A 72 6.33 -11.26 14.31
N VAL A 73 6.61 -11.30 15.62
CA VAL A 73 7.67 -10.49 16.26
C VAL A 73 8.71 -11.32 17.01
N SER A 74 8.60 -12.65 16.99
CA SER A 74 9.64 -13.54 17.53
C SER A 74 9.78 -14.81 16.69
N LYS A 75 10.97 -15.42 16.78
CA LYS A 75 11.27 -16.72 16.16
C LYS A 75 10.42 -17.89 16.69
N ASP A 76 9.82 -17.71 17.87
CA ASP A 76 9.00 -18.72 18.54
C ASP A 76 7.51 -18.55 18.20
N GLY A 77 7.17 -17.66 17.26
CA GLY A 77 5.81 -17.47 16.77
C GLY A 77 4.94 -16.50 17.60
N LEU A 78 5.54 -15.67 18.46
CA LEU A 78 4.81 -14.55 19.08
C LEU A 78 4.23 -13.63 18.01
N VAL A 79 2.91 -13.40 18.07
CA VAL A 79 2.15 -12.55 17.15
C VAL A 79 1.56 -11.37 17.91
N LEU A 80 1.64 -10.18 17.31
CA LEU A 80 0.96 -8.98 17.77
C LEU A 80 -0.22 -8.65 16.85
N THR A 81 -1.32 -8.22 17.44
CA THR A 81 -2.48 -7.66 16.74
C THR A 81 -3.19 -6.66 17.66
N ASN A 82 -4.25 -6.02 17.18
CA ASN A 82 -5.02 -5.11 18.01
C ASN A 82 -5.88 -5.86 19.03
N HIS A 83 -6.10 -5.25 20.20
CA HIS A 83 -6.94 -5.81 21.26
C HIS A 83 -8.34 -6.20 20.77
N HIS A 84 -8.99 -5.35 19.97
CA HIS A 84 -10.33 -5.63 19.45
C HIS A 84 -10.35 -6.79 18.42
N CYS A 85 -9.22 -7.11 17.78
CA CYS A 85 -9.10 -8.24 16.88
C CYS A 85 -9.01 -9.58 17.63
N GLY A 86 -8.41 -9.57 18.83
CA GLY A 86 -8.27 -10.75 19.68
C GLY A 86 -9.33 -10.87 20.78
N TYR A 87 -10.37 -10.04 20.75
CA TYR A 87 -11.34 -9.95 21.84
C TYR A 87 -12.19 -11.23 22.00
N ASP A 88 -12.50 -11.89 20.89
CA ASP A 88 -13.33 -13.10 20.84
C ASP A 88 -12.51 -14.41 20.93
N ALA A 89 -11.23 -14.32 21.31
CA ALA A 89 -10.31 -15.46 21.40
C ALA A 89 -10.57 -16.36 22.61
#